data_AF-A0A292QSZ2-F1
#
_entry.id   AF-A0A292QSZ2-F1
#
_cell.length_a   1.000
_cell.length_b   1.000
_cell.length_c   1.000
_cell.angle_alpha   90.00
_cell.angle_beta   90.00
_cell.angle_gamma   90.00
#
_symmetry.space_group_name_H-M   'P 1'
#
loop_
_entity.id
_entity.type
_entity.pdbx_description
1 polymer ?
#
loop_
_entity_poly.entity_id
_entity_poly.type
_entity_poly.pdbx_seq_one_letter_code
_entity_poly.pdbx_strand_id
1 'polypeptide(L)'
;MEKNTQEVIFDESKTNFLKIDTPIGKLKFFVNSVIIFVAQIIVTIGMYFVGSSFYINPSLYWISFVVFIFFLYLFLVNYAKRLWDIMGNKKLAIIVAILLIMLSFAVYYSSILAFILNFVAFLILIFTSGKLIKKPE
;
A
#
# COMPACT_ATOMS: atom_id res chain seq x y z
N MET A 1 -36.06 -5.38 -14.79
CA MET A 1 -35.46 -5.94 -13.57
C MET A 1 -34.35 -5.00 -13.11
N GLU A 2 -34.68 -4.03 -12.25
CA GLU A 2 -33.69 -3.17 -11.62
C GLU A 2 -32.87 -4.00 -10.63
N LYS A 3 -31.59 -4.19 -10.93
CA LYS A 3 -30.63 -4.70 -9.95
C LYS A 3 -30.39 -3.58 -8.96
N ASN A 4 -31.22 -3.54 -7.93
CA ASN A 4 -31.04 -2.72 -6.74
C ASN A 4 -29.75 -3.19 -6.04
N THR A 5 -28.61 -2.72 -6.55
CA THR A 5 -27.30 -3.06 -6.00
C THR A 5 -27.18 -2.19 -4.77
N GLN A 6 -27.56 -2.76 -3.63
CA GLN A 6 -27.44 -2.14 -2.31
C GLN A 6 -26.13 -1.35 -2.23
N GLU A 7 -26.21 -0.06 -1.91
CA GLU A 7 -25.05 0.75 -1.57
C GLU A 7 -24.38 0.08 -0.36
N VAL A 8 -23.35 -0.73 -0.60
CA VAL A 8 -22.56 -1.32 0.47
C VAL A 8 -21.70 -0.20 1.04
N ILE A 9 -22.26 0.52 2.01
CA ILE A 9 -21.60 1.60 2.72
C ILE A 9 -20.77 0.97 3.83
N PHE A 10 -19.45 0.92 3.64
CA PHE A 10 -18.54 0.45 4.68
C PHE A 10 -18.23 1.57 5.68
N ASP A 11 -18.20 1.20 6.96
CA ASP A 11 -17.75 2.07 8.04
C ASP A 11 -16.22 2.04 8.13
N GLU A 12 -15.58 3.13 7.71
CA GLU A 12 -14.13 3.28 7.68
C GLU A 12 -13.50 3.34 9.08
N SER A 13 -14.27 3.62 10.13
CA SER A 13 -13.78 3.67 11.51
C SER A 13 -13.34 2.30 12.03
N LYS A 14 -13.92 1.21 11.50
CA LYS A 14 -13.66 -0.17 11.91
C LYS A 14 -12.48 -0.83 11.18
N THR A 15 -11.83 -0.11 10.27
CA THR A 15 -10.74 -0.67 9.46
C THR A 15 -9.44 -0.83 10.26
N ASN A 16 -8.81 -1.98 10.17
CA ASN A 16 -7.51 -2.25 10.79
C ASN A 16 -6.38 -2.06 9.78
N PHE A 17 -5.41 -1.19 10.06
CA PHE A 17 -4.28 -0.90 9.17
C PHE A 17 -3.49 -2.14 8.72
N LEU A 18 -3.43 -3.20 9.55
CA LEU A 18 -2.63 -4.40 9.33
C LEU A 18 -3.40 -5.54 8.66
N LYS A 19 -4.70 -5.39 8.34
CA LYS A 19 -5.52 -6.51 7.80
C LYS A 19 -6.37 -6.04 6.64
N ILE A 20 -6.57 -6.85 5.60
CA ILE A 20 -7.51 -6.55 4.51
C ILE A 20 -8.94 -6.94 4.94
N ASP A 21 -9.53 -6.16 5.83
CA ASP A 21 -10.84 -6.39 6.45
C ASP A 21 -11.96 -5.58 5.79
N THR A 22 -11.75 -4.29 5.57
CA THR A 22 -12.68 -3.35 4.92
C THR A 22 -11.95 -2.52 3.85
N PRO A 23 -12.65 -1.97 2.84
CA PRO A 23 -12.08 -0.96 1.95
C PRO A 23 -11.68 0.31 2.72
N ILE A 24 -10.94 1.20 2.06
CA ILE A 24 -10.59 2.55 2.59
C ILE A 24 -10.78 3.63 1.53
N GLY A 25 -11.14 4.82 1.99
CA GLY A 25 -11.31 6.01 1.19
C GLY A 25 -9.98 6.66 0.81
N LYS A 26 -10.05 7.70 -0.02
CA LYS A 26 -8.87 8.43 -0.52
C LYS A 26 -8.02 9.06 0.59
N LEU A 27 -8.67 9.64 1.62
CA LEU A 27 -7.97 10.37 2.68
C LEU A 27 -7.17 9.40 3.55
N LYS A 28 -7.79 8.30 3.98
CA LYS A 28 -7.12 7.29 4.80
C LYS A 28 -6.04 6.56 4.02
N PHE A 29 -6.27 6.26 2.74
CA PHE A 29 -5.22 5.75 1.86
C PHE A 29 -4.02 6.68 1.78
N PHE A 30 -4.24 7.99 1.61
CA PHE A 30 -3.17 8.99 1.59
C PHE A 30 -2.41 9.04 2.92
N VAL A 31 -3.12 9.20 4.04
CA VAL A 31 -2.52 9.24 5.39
C VAL A 31 -1.70 7.98 5.68
N ASN A 32 -2.26 6.80 5.40
CA ASN A 32 -1.57 5.52 5.54
C ASN A 32 -0.30 5.48 4.68
N SER A 33 -0.35 5.96 3.43
CA SER A 33 0.80 5.99 2.54
C SER A 33 1.90 6.91 3.05
N VAL A 34 1.54 8.08 3.58
CA VAL A 34 2.49 9.00 4.21
C VAL A 34 3.14 8.36 5.45
N ILE A 35 2.35 7.70 6.30
CA ILE A 35 2.87 7.00 7.49
C ILE A 35 3.86 5.91 7.08
N ILE A 36 3.50 5.07 6.10
CA ILE A 36 4.38 4.01 5.57
C ILE A 36 5.68 4.61 5.04
N PHE A 37 5.59 5.68 4.24
CA PHE A 37 6.74 6.35 3.64
C PHE A 37 7.69 6.95 4.68
N VAL A 38 7.15 7.69 5.65
CA VAL A 38 7.96 8.28 6.74
C VAL A 38 8.61 7.19 7.59
N ALA A 39 7.88 6.13 7.93
CA ALA A 39 8.43 4.99 8.66
C ALA A 39 9.57 4.32 7.89
N GLN A 40 9.43 4.17 6.57
CA GLN A 40 10.47 3.61 5.70
C GLN A 40 11.73 4.49 5.66
N ILE A 41 11.58 5.82 5.63
CA ILE A 41 12.70 6.76 5.72
C ILE A 41 13.45 6.59 7.04
N ILE A 42 12.73 6.60 8.18
CA ILE A 42 13.34 6.46 9.51
C ILE A 42 14.14 5.15 9.61
N VAL A 43 13.55 4.05 9.15
CA VAL A 43 14.21 2.74 9.13
C VAL A 43 15.45 2.76 8.24
N THR A 44 15.37 3.35 7.05
CA THR A 44 16.50 3.43 6.11
C THR A 44 17.65 4.22 6.69
N ILE A 45 17.36 5.37 7.33
CA ILE A 45 18.37 6.18 8.03
C ILE A 45 18.99 5.36 9.18
N GLY A 46 18.17 4.67 9.96
CA GLY A 46 18.65 3.79 11.03
C GLY A 46 19.59 2.71 10.49
N MET A 47 19.22 2.02 9.41
CA MET A 47 20.07 1.01 8.77
C MET A 47 21.38 1.59 8.23
N TYR A 48 21.36 2.83 7.70
CA TYR A 48 22.58 3.51 7.24
C TYR A 48 23.60 3.72 8.38
N PHE A 49 23.15 4.17 9.56
CA PHE A 49 24.04 4.39 10.71
C PHE A 49 24.60 3.08 11.30
N VAL A 50 23.86 1.97 11.17
CA VAL A 50 24.32 0.64 11.58
C VAL A 50 25.04 -0.09 10.43
N GLY A 51 25.15 0.56 9.26
CA GLY A 51 25.64 0.04 7.99
C GLY A 51 27.04 -0.61 8.06
N SER A 52 27.97 0.02 8.77
CA SER A 52 29.33 -0.50 8.98
C SER A 52 29.37 -1.81 9.77
N SER A 53 28.31 -2.12 10.53
CA SER A 53 28.19 -3.34 11.32
C SER A 53 27.62 -4.52 10.54
N PHE A 54 27.08 -4.34 9.33
CA PHE A 54 26.56 -5.45 8.51
C PHE A 54 27.64 -6.45 8.11
N TYR A 55 28.87 -5.97 7.88
CA TYR A 55 30.03 -6.84 7.61
C TYR A 55 30.47 -7.64 8.85
N ILE A 56 30.12 -7.17 10.05
CA ILE A 56 30.52 -7.76 11.33
C ILE A 56 29.43 -8.70 11.87
N ASN A 57 28.16 -8.40 11.60
CA ASN A 57 27.03 -9.19 12.07
C ASN A 57 26.05 -9.53 10.92
N PRO A 58 26.18 -10.74 10.33
CA PRO A 58 25.31 -11.20 9.25
C PRO A 58 23.82 -11.26 9.60
N SER A 59 23.45 -11.31 10.89
CA SER A 59 22.04 -11.29 11.30
C SER A 59 21.32 -9.99 10.96
N LEU A 60 22.06 -8.89 10.79
CA LEU A 60 21.50 -7.60 10.38
C LEU A 60 20.88 -7.67 8.96
N TYR A 61 21.42 -8.49 8.06
CA TYR A 61 20.82 -8.71 6.73
C TYR A 61 19.44 -9.36 6.84
N TRP A 62 19.29 -10.35 7.72
CA TRP A 62 18.01 -11.01 7.96
C TRP A 62 16.99 -10.05 8.57
N ILE A 63 17.42 -9.19 9.50
CA ILE A 63 16.57 -8.15 10.08
C ILE A 63 16.10 -7.19 8.98
N SER A 64 17.02 -6.68 8.15
CA SER A 64 16.67 -5.81 7.03
C SER A 64 15.71 -6.46 6.05
N PHE A 65 15.89 -7.75 5.75
CA PHE A 65 14.99 -8.49 4.89
C PHE A 65 13.58 -8.62 5.50
N VAL A 66 13.48 -8.97 6.78
CA VAL A 66 12.17 -9.05 7.48
C VAL A 66 11.47 -7.69 7.48
N VAL A 67 12.21 -6.62 7.76
CA VAL A 67 11.67 -5.25 7.76
C VAL A 67 11.20 -4.85 6.36
N PHE A 68 11.95 -5.21 5.31
CA PHE A 68 11.55 -5.00 3.92
C PHE A 68 10.24 -5.73 3.58
N ILE A 69 10.12 -7.01 3.94
CA ILE A 69 8.88 -7.79 3.74
C ILE A 69 7.70 -7.18 4.50
N PHE A 70 7.94 -6.65 5.70
CA PHE A 70 6.90 -5.98 6.47
C PHE A 70 6.38 -4.72 5.77
N PHE A 71 7.27 -3.86 5.24
CA PHE A 71 6.83 -2.69 4.46
C PHE A 71 6.09 -3.10 3.18
N LEU A 72 6.58 -4.13 2.49
CA LEU A 72 5.91 -4.67 1.30
C LEU A 72 4.48 -5.11 1.62
N TYR A 73 4.29 -5.76 2.76
CA TYR A 73 2.97 -6.16 3.25
C TYR A 73 2.08 -4.94 3.53
N LEU A 74 2.60 -3.90 4.18
CA LEU A 74 1.82 -2.67 4.45
C LEU A 74 1.38 -1.98 3.15
N PHE A 75 2.26 -1.91 2.15
CA PHE A 75 1.89 -1.39 0.82
C PHE A 75 0.78 -2.23 0.18
N LEU A 76 0.92 -3.56 0.21
CA LEU A 76 -0.09 -4.47 -0.31
C LEU A 76 -1.44 -4.26 0.36
N VAL A 77 -1.49 -4.22 1.69
CA VAL A 77 -2.74 -4.02 2.44
C VAL A 77 -3.37 -2.69 2.07
N ASN A 78 -2.61 -1.60 2.08
CA ASN A 78 -3.13 -0.26 1.81
C ASN A 78 -3.67 -0.13 0.37
N TYR A 79 -2.92 -0.64 -0.62
CA TYR A 79 -3.32 -0.62 -2.02
C TYR A 79 -4.52 -1.51 -2.27
N ALA A 80 -4.55 -2.73 -1.73
CA ALA A 80 -5.66 -3.65 -1.89
C ALA A 80 -6.96 -3.08 -1.32
N LYS A 81 -6.92 -2.43 -0.14
CA LYS A 81 -8.10 -1.78 0.44
C LYS A 81 -8.61 -0.61 -0.40
N ARG A 82 -7.71 0.19 -0.96
CA ARG A 82 -8.08 1.32 -1.84
C ARG A 82 -8.65 0.84 -3.17
N LEU A 83 -8.01 -0.13 -3.79
CA LEU A 83 -8.50 -0.78 -5.01
C LEU A 83 -9.85 -1.46 -4.76
N TRP A 84 -10.07 -2.03 -3.58
CA TRP A 84 -11.36 -2.63 -3.23
C TRP A 84 -12.46 -1.56 -3.21
N ASP A 85 -12.21 -0.39 -2.62
CA ASP A 85 -13.15 0.73 -2.67
C ASP A 85 -13.50 1.15 -4.11
N ILE A 86 -12.50 1.22 -5.00
CA ILE A 86 -12.68 1.64 -6.40
C ILE A 86 -13.41 0.57 -7.23
N MET A 87 -13.01 -0.69 -7.07
CA MET A 87 -13.44 -1.80 -7.93
C MET A 87 -14.73 -2.48 -7.46
N GLY A 88 -15.09 -2.35 -6.18
CA GLY A 88 -16.23 -3.06 -5.62
C GLY A 88 -15.98 -4.55 -5.31
N ASN A 89 -14.80 -5.08 -5.66
CA ASN A 89 -14.47 -6.51 -5.54
C ASN A 89 -13.14 -6.75 -4.84
N LYS A 90 -13.20 -7.37 -3.65
CA LYS A 90 -12.03 -7.64 -2.80
C LYS A 90 -10.98 -8.52 -3.48
N LYS A 91 -11.40 -9.62 -4.12
CA LYS A 91 -10.46 -10.58 -4.72
C LYS A 91 -9.69 -9.94 -5.87
N LEU A 92 -10.42 -9.24 -6.75
CA LEU A 92 -9.82 -8.51 -7.87
C LEU A 92 -8.85 -7.43 -7.38
N ALA A 93 -9.23 -6.66 -6.36
CA ALA A 93 -8.39 -5.62 -5.78
C ALA A 93 -7.07 -6.15 -5.21
N ILE A 94 -7.10 -7.30 -4.50
CA ILE A 94 -5.88 -7.95 -4.00
C ILE A 94 -4.98 -8.37 -5.15
N ILE A 95 -5.54 -9.00 -6.19
CA ILE A 95 -4.77 -9.44 -7.36
C ILE A 95 -4.10 -8.25 -8.04
N VAL A 96 -4.84 -7.15 -8.27
CA VAL A 96 -4.29 -5.95 -8.90
C VAL A 96 -3.22 -5.29 -8.03
N ALA A 97 -3.40 -5.26 -6.70
CA ALA A 97 -2.39 -4.75 -5.78
C ALA A 97 -1.09 -5.56 -5.85
N ILE A 98 -1.18 -6.90 -5.91
CA ILE A 98 -0.02 -7.77 -6.09
C ILE A 98 0.67 -7.49 -7.43
N LEU A 99 -0.09 -7.37 -8.52
CA LEU A 99 0.46 -7.09 -9.85
C LEU A 99 1.17 -5.73 -9.91
N LEU A 100 0.62 -4.70 -9.27
CA LEU A 100 1.27 -3.38 -9.18
C LEU A 100 2.61 -3.48 -8.45
N ILE A 101 2.66 -4.22 -7.34
CA ILE A 101 3.90 -4.44 -6.59
C ILE A 101 4.92 -5.22 -7.42
N MET A 102 4.49 -6.29 -8.10
CA MET A 102 5.38 -7.07 -8.97
C MET A 102 5.92 -6.24 -10.15
N LEU A 103 5.08 -5.38 -10.73
CA LEU A 103 5.50 -4.46 -11.79
C LEU A 103 6.58 -3.49 -11.29
N SER A 104 6.45 -2.98 -10.06
CA SER A 104 7.46 -2.13 -9.43
C SER A 104 8.82 -2.81 -9.29
N PHE A 105 8.85 -4.13 -9.04
CA PHE A 105 10.09 -4.91 -9.02
C PHE A 105 10.65 -5.16 -10.43
N ALA A 106 9.79 -5.47 -11.41
CA ALA A 106 10.23 -5.74 -12.77
C ALA A 106 10.88 -4.49 -13.43
N VAL A 107 10.38 -3.29 -13.12
CA VAL A 107 10.88 -2.03 -13.68
C VAL A 107 12.06 -1.45 -12.88
N TYR A 108 12.43 -2.05 -11.75
CA TYR A 108 13.50 -1.58 -10.86
C TYR A 108 14.87 -1.41 -11.56
N TYR A 109 15.12 -2.12 -12.66
CA TYR A 109 16.33 -1.98 -13.48
C TYR A 109 16.49 -0.57 -14.11
N SER A 110 15.43 0.25 -14.13
CA SER A 110 15.49 1.69 -14.40
C SER A 110 14.92 2.44 -13.19
N SER A 111 15.80 2.88 -12.29
CA SER A 111 15.45 3.48 -11.00
C SER A 111 14.48 4.66 -11.11
N ILE A 112 14.60 5.48 -12.15
CA ILE A 112 13.73 6.63 -12.42
C ILE A 112 12.35 6.19 -12.92
N LEU A 113 12.30 5.21 -13.84
CA LEU A 113 11.04 4.77 -14.42
C LEU A 113 10.17 4.06 -13.38
N ALA A 114 10.78 3.25 -12.52
CA ALA A 114 10.09 2.61 -11.39
C ALA A 114 9.49 3.66 -10.45
N PHE A 115 10.23 4.72 -10.12
CA PHE A 115 9.73 5.82 -9.29
C PHE A 115 8.52 6.52 -9.92
N ILE A 116 8.62 6.89 -11.20
CA ILE A 116 7.54 7.57 -11.92
C ILE A 116 6.28 6.70 -11.96
N LEU A 117 6.41 5.41 -12.28
CA LEU A 117 5.26 4.49 -12.35
C LEU A 117 4.57 4.32 -10.99
N ASN A 118 5.33 4.16 -9.91
CA ASN A 118 4.76 4.06 -8.56
C ASN A 118 4.04 5.35 -8.16
N PHE A 119 4.62 6.50 -8.48
CA PHE A 119 4.02 7.80 -8.22
C PHE A 119 2.73 8.00 -9.02
N VAL A 120 2.73 7.66 -10.31
CA VAL A 120 1.53 7.73 -11.16
C VAL A 120 0.44 6.79 -10.63
N ALA A 121 0.79 5.55 -10.27
CA ALA A 121 -0.16 4.60 -9.69
C ALA A 121 -0.78 5.14 -8.39
N PHE A 122 0.05 5.75 -7.53
CA PHE A 122 -0.40 6.41 -6.31
C PHE A 122 -1.38 7.56 -6.60
N LEU A 123 -1.06 8.44 -7.57
CA LEU A 123 -1.96 9.53 -7.98
C LEU A 123 -3.28 8.99 -8.52
N ILE A 124 -3.26 7.98 -9.39
CA ILE A 124 -4.47 7.34 -9.92
C ILE A 124 -5.35 6.85 -8.76
N LEU A 125 -4.77 6.19 -7.75
CA LEU A 125 -5.51 5.67 -6.61
C LEU A 125 -6.12 6.78 -5.73
N ILE A 126 -5.46 7.94 -5.61
CA ILE A 126 -5.99 9.09 -4.86
C ILE A 126 -7.13 9.79 -5.60
N PHE A 127 -6.96 10.02 -6.90
CA PHE A 127 -7.90 10.82 -7.69
C PHE A 127 -9.09 10.01 -8.23
N THR A 128 -8.97 8.69 -8.30
CA THR A 128 -10.10 7.83 -8.68
C THR A 128 -11.14 7.81 -7.57
N SER A 129 -12.40 8.05 -7.91
CA SER A 129 -13.50 8.00 -6.93
C SER A 129 -13.79 6.56 -6.49
N GLY A 130 -14.00 6.40 -5.19
CA GLY A 130 -14.46 5.16 -4.57
C GLY A 130 -15.95 4.92 -4.79
N LYS A 131 -16.37 3.66 -4.64
CA LYS A 131 -17.78 3.24 -4.76
C LYS A 131 -18.37 2.72 -3.45
N LEU A 132 -17.53 2.33 -2.48
CA LEU A 132 -17.93 1.56 -1.31
C LEU A 132 -17.88 2.36 0.00
N ILE A 133 -17.20 3.50 0.03
CA ILE A 133 -17.07 4.34 1.23
C ILE A 133 -17.91 5.61 1.10
N LYS A 134 -18.75 5.90 2.11
CA LYS A 134 -19.44 7.19 2.23
C LYS A 134 -18.43 8.31 2.43
N LYS A 135 -18.53 9.37 1.63
CA LYS A 135 -17.78 10.60 1.89
C LYS A 135 -18.27 11.19 3.22
N PRO A 136 -17.40 11.64 4.13
CA PRO A 136 -17.84 12.54 5.18
C PRO A 136 -18.38 13.80 4.49
N GLU A 137 -19.63 14.15 4.81
CA GLU A 137 -20.27 15.42 4.42
C GLU A 137 -19.57 16.61 5.08
#